data_AF-M9MBB6-F1
#
_entry.id   AF-M9MBB6-F1
#
_cell.length_a   1.000
_cell.length_b   1.000
_cell.length_c   1.000
_cell.angle_alpha   90.00
_cell.angle_beta   90.00
_cell.angle_gamma   90.00
#
_symmetry.space_group_name_H-M   'P 1'
#
loop_
_entity.id
_entity.type
_entity.pdbx_description
1 polymer ?
#
loop_
_entity_poly.entity_id
_entity_poly.type
_entity_poly.pdbx_seq_one_letter_code
_entity_poly.pdbx_strand_id
1 'polypeptide(L)'
;MLTHLITGRIIFCEVVAIYGVIMAIVFSAKITGNLEGGTDGLWSPNNYLTGHVLFWGGLTVGMCNLCCGVAVGITGSNAAVADAADPQLFVKILIVEVFSSILGLFGLIVGLIMTGSAEEFK
;
A
#
# COMPACT_ATOMS: atom_id res chain seq x y z
N MET A 1 22.89 17.86 -12.02
CA MET A 1 22.44 18.07 -10.62
C MET A 1 20.92 17.94 -10.53
N LEU A 2 20.16 18.69 -11.35
CA LEU A 2 18.69 18.57 -11.44
C LEU A 2 18.23 17.12 -11.72
N THR A 3 18.85 16.43 -12.68
CA THR A 3 18.53 15.03 -13.04
C THR A 3 18.70 14.01 -11.92
N HIS A 4 19.63 14.19 -10.97
CA HIS A 4 19.77 13.28 -9.83
C HIS A 4 18.67 13.46 -8.76
N LEU A 5 18.07 14.66 -8.69
CA LEU A 5 17.00 14.98 -7.74
C LEU A 5 15.63 14.51 -8.23
N ILE A 6 15.38 14.53 -9.55
CA ILE A 6 14.12 14.04 -10.13
C ILE A 6 14.02 12.52 -10.00
N THR A 7 15.12 11.78 -10.21
CA THR A 7 15.15 10.33 -10.05
C THR A 7 14.83 9.91 -8.62
N GLY A 8 15.32 10.65 -7.61
CA GLY A 8 15.00 10.38 -6.20
C GLY A 8 13.51 10.45 -5.87
N ARG A 9 12.77 11.43 -6.45
CA ARG A 9 11.33 11.61 -6.19
C ARG A 9 10.45 10.59 -6.93
N ILE A 10 10.86 10.15 -8.13
CA ILE A 10 10.18 9.04 -8.83
C ILE A 10 10.27 7.75 -8.00
N ILE A 11 11.43 7.49 -7.38
CA ILE A 11 11.66 6.27 -6.59
C ILE A 11 10.72 6.20 -5.37
N PHE A 12 10.44 7.31 -4.68
CA PHE A 12 9.50 7.30 -3.54
C PHE A 12 8.08 6.98 -3.95
N CYS A 13 7.62 7.47 -5.12
CA CYS A 13 6.33 7.10 -5.68
C CYS A 13 6.30 5.61 -6.10
N GLU A 14 7.39 5.12 -6.68
CA GLU A 14 7.53 3.72 -7.10
C GLU A 14 7.52 2.75 -5.91
N VAL A 15 8.15 3.11 -4.80
CA VAL A 15 8.18 2.29 -3.58
C VAL A 15 6.78 2.10 -2.99
N VAL A 16 5.89 3.10 -3.08
CA VAL A 16 4.48 2.95 -2.64
C VAL A 16 3.73 1.93 -3.50
N ALA A 17 4.04 1.85 -4.80
CA ALA A 17 3.46 0.83 -5.68
C ALA A 17 3.93 -0.59 -5.31
N ILE A 18 5.21 -0.74 -4.95
CA ILE A 18 5.78 -2.02 -4.51
C ILE A 18 5.07 -2.55 -3.25
N TYR A 19 4.71 -1.67 -2.31
CA TYR A 19 3.94 -2.07 -1.11
C TYR A 19 2.58 -2.69 -1.46
N GLY A 20 1.89 -2.15 -2.47
CA GLY A 20 0.64 -2.74 -2.96
C GLY A 20 0.83 -4.12 -3.59
N VAL A 21 1.88 -4.28 -4.40
CA VAL A 21 2.20 -5.57 -5.05
C VAL A 21 2.56 -6.64 -4.03
N ILE A 22 3.36 -6.31 -3.01
CA ILE A 22 3.71 -7.25 -1.93
C ILE A 22 2.44 -7.74 -1.22
N MET A 23 1.51 -6.83 -0.89
CA MET A 23 0.27 -7.21 -0.22
C MET A 23 -0.66 -8.05 -1.11
N ALA A 24 -0.69 -7.80 -2.41
CA ALA A 24 -1.42 -8.65 -3.35
C ALA A 24 -0.89 -10.09 -3.34
N ILE A 25 0.44 -10.28 -3.29
CA ILE A 25 1.06 -11.61 -3.19
C ILE A 25 0.70 -12.28 -1.86
N VAL A 26 0.75 -11.55 -0.74
CA VAL A 26 0.41 -12.07 0.59
C VAL A 26 -1.06 -12.52 0.66
N PHE A 27 -2.00 -11.74 0.10
CA PHE A 27 -3.41 -12.15 0.07
C PHE A 27 -3.65 -13.32 -0.88
N SER A 28 -2.96 -13.37 -2.02
CA SER A 28 -3.09 -14.47 -2.96
C SER A 28 -2.64 -15.81 -2.37
N ALA A 29 -1.69 -15.82 -1.43
CA ALA A 29 -1.27 -17.04 -0.74
C ALA A 29 -2.40 -17.68 0.08
N LYS A 30 -3.33 -16.87 0.63
CA LYS A 30 -4.46 -17.36 1.43
C LYS A 30 -5.60 -17.93 0.60
N ILE A 31 -5.66 -17.68 -0.71
CA ILE A 31 -6.74 -18.14 -1.61
C ILE A 31 -6.56 -19.61 -2.02
N THR A 32 -5.38 -20.22 -1.80
CA THR A 32 -5.04 -21.60 -2.22
C THR A 32 -5.60 -22.70 -1.29
N GLY A 33 -6.39 -22.34 -0.29
CA GLY A 33 -6.97 -23.30 0.64
C GLY A 33 -7.90 -24.33 -0.05
N ASN A 34 -7.67 -25.62 0.20
CA ASN A 34 -8.44 -26.71 -0.40
C ASN A 34 -9.79 -26.84 0.32
N LEU A 35 -10.89 -26.70 -0.42
CA LEU A 35 -12.25 -26.91 0.11
C LEU A 35 -12.42 -28.41 0.48
N GLU A 36 -12.25 -28.76 1.75
CA GLU A 36 -12.58 -30.04 2.37
C GLU A 36 -14.11 -30.25 2.32
N GLY A 37 -14.65 -30.59 1.15
CA GLY A 37 -16.06 -30.99 0.99
C GLY A 37 -16.77 -30.57 -0.30
N GLY A 38 -16.11 -29.92 -1.25
CA GLY A 38 -16.79 -29.40 -2.45
C GLY A 38 -17.69 -28.19 -2.15
N THR A 39 -18.79 -28.00 -2.90
CA THR A 39 -19.67 -26.83 -2.80
C THR A 39 -20.35 -26.63 -1.44
N ASP A 40 -20.40 -27.67 -0.60
CA ASP A 40 -21.06 -27.64 0.71
C ASP A 40 -20.18 -27.04 1.82
N GLY A 41 -18.84 -27.06 1.67
CA GLY A 41 -17.89 -26.44 2.60
C GLY A 41 -17.75 -24.91 2.44
N LEU A 42 -18.19 -24.35 1.31
CA LEU A 42 -18.13 -22.91 1.03
C LEU A 42 -18.95 -22.07 2.01
N TRP A 43 -20.01 -22.64 2.57
CA TRP A 43 -20.99 -21.93 3.40
C TRP A 43 -20.65 -21.97 4.90
N SER A 44 -19.44 -22.39 5.26
CA SER A 44 -18.95 -22.30 6.63
C SER A 44 -18.79 -20.83 7.06
N PRO A 45 -19.20 -20.46 8.29
CA PRO A 45 -19.02 -19.10 8.82
C PRO A 45 -17.57 -18.60 8.72
N ASN A 46 -16.58 -19.50 8.87
CA ASN A 46 -15.17 -19.15 8.78
C ASN A 46 -14.75 -18.78 7.34
N ASN A 47 -15.23 -19.50 6.32
CA ASN A 47 -14.92 -19.19 4.92
C ASN A 47 -15.54 -17.85 4.47
N TYR A 48 -16.75 -17.54 4.95
CA TYR A 48 -17.41 -16.27 4.67
C TYR A 48 -16.67 -15.10 5.34
N LEU A 49 -16.23 -15.29 6.58
CA LEU A 49 -15.42 -14.31 7.31
C LEU A 49 -14.08 -14.06 6.61
N THR A 50 -13.35 -15.12 6.25
CA THR A 50 -12.07 -15.03 5.53
C THR A 50 -12.23 -14.28 4.21
N GLY A 51 -13.27 -14.58 3.43
CA GLY A 51 -13.58 -13.87 2.18
C GLY A 51 -13.81 -12.37 2.39
N HIS A 52 -14.63 -12.00 3.38
CA HIS A 52 -14.88 -10.59 3.70
C HIS A 52 -13.64 -9.86 4.24
N VAL A 53 -12.86 -10.52 5.08
CA VAL A 53 -11.63 -9.96 5.65
C VAL A 53 -10.56 -9.75 4.57
N LEU A 54 -10.41 -10.68 3.62
CA LEU A 54 -9.51 -10.49 2.47
C LEU A 54 -9.98 -9.34 1.57
N PHE A 55 -11.28 -9.25 1.28
CA PHE A 55 -11.82 -8.18 0.43
C PHE A 55 -11.65 -6.80 1.06
N TRP A 56 -12.09 -6.62 2.31
CA TRP A 56 -11.99 -5.35 3.01
C TRP A 56 -10.56 -5.00 3.41
N GLY A 57 -9.74 -6.01 3.75
CA GLY A 57 -8.31 -5.84 4.00
C GLY A 57 -7.58 -5.35 2.74
N GLY A 58 -7.84 -5.98 1.59
CA GLY A 58 -7.32 -5.54 0.30
C GLY A 58 -7.76 -4.14 -0.11
N LEU A 59 -9.06 -3.85 0.05
CA LEU A 59 -9.61 -2.53 -0.27
C LEU A 59 -8.98 -1.42 0.58
N THR A 60 -8.82 -1.66 1.88
CA THR A 60 -8.26 -0.68 2.82
C THR A 60 -6.80 -0.38 2.47
N VAL A 61 -5.97 -1.40 2.28
CA VAL A 61 -4.55 -1.23 1.91
C VAL A 61 -4.42 -0.53 0.56
N GLY A 62 -5.20 -0.95 -0.44
CA GLY A 62 -5.16 -0.36 -1.78
C GLY A 62 -5.55 1.11 -1.79
N MET A 63 -6.60 1.48 -1.04
CA MET A 63 -7.06 2.86 -0.96
C MET A 63 -6.11 3.74 -0.14
N CYS A 64 -5.50 3.22 0.94
CA CYS A 64 -4.45 3.92 1.68
C CYS A 64 -3.21 4.19 0.80
N ASN A 65 -2.77 3.20 0.02
CA ASN A 65 -1.62 3.35 -0.88
C ASN A 65 -1.91 4.32 -2.04
N LEU A 66 -3.14 4.32 -2.57
CA LEU A 66 -3.56 5.29 -3.58
C LEU A 66 -3.53 6.72 -3.03
N CYS A 67 -4.17 6.97 -1.87
CA CYS A 67 -4.20 8.28 -1.25
C CYS A 67 -2.79 8.78 -0.88
N CYS A 68 -1.95 7.87 -0.34
CA CYS A 68 -0.54 8.15 -0.06
C CYS A 68 0.23 8.54 -1.33
N GLY A 69 0.10 7.76 -2.41
CA GLY A 69 0.77 8.04 -3.68
C GLY A 69 0.35 9.38 -4.30
N VAL A 70 -0.93 9.73 -4.22
CA VAL A 70 -1.43 11.05 -4.67
C VAL A 70 -0.84 12.18 -3.81
N ALA A 71 -0.83 12.05 -2.49
CA ALA A 71 -0.27 13.07 -1.59
C ALA A 71 1.23 13.28 -1.80
N VAL A 72 2.00 12.19 -1.99
CA VAL A 72 3.43 12.23 -2.33
C VAL A 72 3.63 12.87 -3.71
N GLY A 73 2.82 12.53 -4.71
CA GLY A 73 2.92 13.10 -6.06
C GLY A 73 2.65 14.60 -6.12
N ILE A 74 1.67 15.09 -5.36
CA ILE A 74 1.37 16.53 -5.23
C ILE A 74 2.54 17.24 -4.53
N THR A 75 3.03 16.68 -3.41
CA THR A 75 4.15 17.26 -2.66
C THR A 75 5.43 17.28 -3.49
N GLY A 76 5.72 16.21 -4.23
CA GLY A 76 6.87 16.12 -5.13
C GLY A 76 6.82 17.10 -6.29
N SER A 77 5.63 17.38 -6.84
CA SER A 77 5.45 18.39 -7.90
C SER A 77 5.71 19.80 -7.38
N ASN A 78 5.18 20.14 -6.20
CA ASN A 78 5.47 21.41 -5.54
C ASN A 78 6.96 21.57 -5.22
N ALA A 79 7.61 20.47 -4.87
CA ALA A 79 9.03 20.43 -4.57
C ALA A 79 9.91 20.65 -5.79
N ALA A 80 9.51 20.16 -6.97
CA ALA A 80 10.22 20.40 -8.22
C ALA A 80 10.18 21.89 -8.64
N VAL A 81 9.03 22.54 -8.45
CA VAL A 81 8.88 23.98 -8.73
C VAL A 81 9.69 24.82 -7.72
N ALA A 82 9.66 24.44 -6.44
CA ALA A 82 10.43 25.14 -5.41
C ALA A 82 11.95 24.99 -5.58
N ASP A 83 12.44 23.83 -6.00
CA ASP A 83 13.86 23.59 -6.29
C ASP A 83 14.35 24.39 -7.51
N ALA A 84 13.48 24.60 -8.50
CA ALA A 84 13.77 25.48 -9.64
C ALA A 84 13.89 26.96 -9.24
N ALA A 85 13.24 27.37 -8.15
CA ALA A 85 13.31 28.73 -7.62
C ALA A 85 14.52 28.93 -6.69
N ASP A 86 14.72 28.04 -5.70
CA ASP A 86 15.87 28.07 -4.80
C ASP A 86 16.23 26.63 -4.31
N PRO A 87 17.43 26.12 -4.63
CA PRO A 87 17.84 24.76 -4.26
C PRO A 87 18.06 24.57 -2.74
N GLN A 88 18.16 25.63 -1.93
CA GLN A 88 18.24 25.50 -0.47
C GLN A 88 16.93 24.99 0.16
N LEU A 89 15.80 25.12 -0.55
CA LEU A 89 14.49 24.68 -0.04
C LEU A 89 14.25 23.17 -0.14
N PHE A 90 15.08 22.45 -0.91
CA PHE A 90 14.91 21.02 -1.22
C PHE A 90 14.74 20.15 0.04
N VAL A 91 15.62 20.33 1.02
CA VAL A 91 15.69 19.48 2.22
C VAL A 91 14.43 19.62 3.08
N LYS A 92 13.85 20.82 3.14
CA LYS A 92 12.64 21.08 3.93
C LYS A 92 11.42 20.37 3.35
N ILE A 93 11.31 20.31 2.03
CA ILE A 93 10.17 19.68 1.35
C ILE A 93 10.30 18.15 1.37
N LEU A 94 11.53 17.63 1.32
CA LEU A 94 11.78 16.18 1.44
C LEU A 94 11.27 15.61 2.77
N ILE A 95 11.35 16.36 3.88
CA ILE A 95 10.81 15.92 5.17
C ILE A 95 9.29 15.70 5.09
N VAL A 96 8.57 16.59 4.43
CA VAL A 96 7.10 16.47 4.25
C VAL A 96 6.76 15.25 3.37
N GLU A 97 7.58 15.00 2.36
CA GLU A 97 7.44 13.84 1.45
C GLU A 97 7.55 12.51 2.22
N VAL A 98 8.48 12.41 3.18
CA VAL A 98 8.66 11.22 4.03
C VAL A 98 7.48 11.03 5.00
N PHE A 99 6.96 12.09 5.60
CA PHE A 99 5.78 11.96 6.46
C PHE A 99 4.55 11.46 5.70
N SER A 100 4.40 11.86 4.44
CA SER A 100 3.33 11.37 3.58
C SER A 100 3.49 9.87 3.28
N SER A 101 4.71 9.38 3.04
CA SER A 101 4.92 7.96 2.69
C SER A 101 4.66 7.00 3.85
N ILE A 102 4.87 7.45 5.10
CA ILE A 102 4.57 6.67 6.32
C ILE A 102 3.08 6.33 6.43
N LEU A 103 2.17 7.15 5.87
CA LEU A 103 0.73 6.86 5.85
C LEU A 103 0.40 5.58 5.07
N GLY A 104 1.13 5.31 3.98
CA GLY A 104 1.00 4.05 3.22
C GLY A 104 1.45 2.84 4.03
N LEU A 105 2.54 2.98 4.79
CA LEU A 105 3.02 1.93 5.69
C LEU A 105 2.00 1.58 6.79
N PHE A 106 1.32 2.58 7.37
CA PHE A 106 0.26 2.31 8.34
C PHE A 106 -0.91 1.54 7.73
N GLY A 107 -1.33 1.88 6.51
CA GLY A 107 -2.35 1.12 5.77
C GLY A 107 -1.97 -0.34 5.59
N LEU A 108 -0.69 -0.60 5.25
CA LEU A 108 -0.16 -1.95 5.08
C LEU A 108 -0.15 -2.75 6.39
N ILE A 109 0.27 -2.14 7.50
CA ILE A 109 0.26 -2.79 8.82
C ILE A 109 -1.16 -3.18 9.22
N VAL A 110 -2.15 -2.30 9.04
CA VAL A 110 -3.54 -2.60 9.36
C VAL A 110 -4.06 -3.76 8.50
N GLY A 111 -3.77 -3.79 7.21
CA GLY A 111 -4.15 -4.89 6.33
C GLY A 111 -3.55 -6.24 6.73
N LEU A 112 -2.30 -6.25 7.19
CA LEU A 112 -1.65 -7.45 7.71
C LEU A 112 -2.30 -7.94 9.01
N ILE A 113 -2.66 -7.03 9.92
CA ILE A 113 -3.33 -7.41 11.18
C ILE A 113 -4.73 -7.97 10.89
N MET A 114 -5.50 -7.32 10.01
CA MET A 114 -6.83 -7.79 9.63
C MET A 114 -6.80 -9.21 9.06
N THR A 115 -5.88 -9.47 8.13
CA THR A 115 -5.79 -10.78 7.44
C THR A 115 -4.99 -11.83 8.20
N GLY A 116 -4.14 -11.42 9.14
CA GLY A 116 -3.42 -12.31 10.04
C GLY A 116 -4.34 -13.09 10.98
N SER A 117 -5.50 -12.52 11.32
CA SER A 117 -6.53 -13.20 12.12
C SER A 117 -7.47 -14.09 11.30
N ALA A 118 -7.39 -14.09 9.96
CA ALA A 118 -8.24 -14.92 9.11
C ALA A 118 -7.62 -16.31 8.88
N GLU A 119 -8.40 -17.36 9.14
CA GLU A 119 -8.06 -18.74 8.82
C GLU A 119 -7.99 -18.95 7.30
N GLU A 120 -7.13 -19.86 6.85
CA GLU A 120 -7.07 -20.26 5.44
C GLU A 120 -8.37 -20.96 5.03
N PHE A 121 -8.74 -20.84 3.75
CA PHE A 121 -9.92 -21.54 3.24
C PHE A 121 -9.76 -23.05 3.47
N LYS A 122 -10.74 -23.65 4.15
CA LYS A 122 -10.85 -25.09 4.39
C LYS A 122 -12.17 -25.59 3.88
#